data_AF-A0A6N6S1B0-F1
#
_entry.id   AF-A0A6N6S1B0-F1
#
_cell.length_a   1.000
_cell.length_b   1.000
_cell.length_c   1.000
_cell.angle_alpha   90.00
_cell.angle_beta   90.00
_cell.angle_gamma   90.00
#
_symmetry.space_group_name_H-M   'P 1'
#
loop_
_entity.id
_entity.type
_entity.pdbx_description
1 polymer ?
#
loop_
_entity_poly.entity_id
_entity_poly.type
_entity_poly.pdbx_seq_one_letter_code
_entity_poly.pdbx_strand_id
1 'polypeptide(L)'
;HYGHDVMSRIKYSAAQKDGLRSMHRELISAVHFLIQVLSSERDVKPEHIYQIIGAGNTTMQHIFLNKEIKDIGEYPYQAETLDIVTTRAQELSLDIAVNAPVMTFPCISAYVGGDIVSGLLAIDIKSLETPALFLDIGTNGEIALILKDTIIASSTAAGPCFEGMTISSGMRAGEGAIEHVGFDEEIPLEVIGGGQPGGICGSGLLDLVSELVRSGIVNARGRLQSPDNKNTTAQQTVTTPFLPGDNSANEHSLSTSPSKSLLSSSKVIPPIKGGEGGCKDRGTNEKLLQKYKKNLFEKNGKRHFRLTDTVSISQEDIRQVQLAKAAIRAGVEILLARCNIKTEELKTIIIAGGFGYHLNEKSIFGIGLLPETKNAKISFVGNASLEGAVRALLHKNMMDNAVRIARTAQVVELSQIPEFESVFIREMHF
;
A
#
# COMPACT_ATOMS: atom_id res chain seq x y z
N HIS A 1 4.34 -18.98 -3.42
CA HIS A 1 5.34 -20.04 -3.19
C HIS A 1 6.41 -19.66 -2.17
N TYR A 2 6.93 -18.43 -2.18
CA TYR A 2 8.09 -18.03 -1.35
C TYR A 2 7.78 -17.01 -0.23
N GLY A 3 6.51 -16.60 -0.09
CA GLY A 3 6.07 -15.53 0.81
C GLY A 3 5.10 -14.56 0.13
N HIS A 4 4.16 -14.00 0.90
CA HIS A 4 3.19 -13.02 0.39
C HIS A 4 3.71 -11.58 0.48
N ASP A 5 4.76 -11.34 1.26
CA ASP A 5 5.34 -10.02 1.53
C ASP A 5 6.89 -10.07 1.48
N VAL A 6 7.52 -8.91 1.62
CA VAL A 6 8.98 -8.76 1.61
C VAL A 6 9.65 -9.54 2.74
N MET A 7 9.11 -9.48 3.96
CA MET A 7 9.73 -10.10 5.14
C MET A 7 9.70 -11.63 5.08
N SER A 8 8.62 -12.20 4.58
CA SER A 8 8.49 -13.64 4.36
C SER A 8 9.47 -14.14 3.29
N ARG A 9 9.72 -13.36 2.24
CA ARG A 9 10.76 -13.65 1.23
C ARG A 9 12.17 -13.60 1.82
N ILE A 10 12.48 -12.60 2.64
CA ILE A 10 13.77 -12.50 3.34
C ILE A 10 13.97 -13.72 4.27
N LYS A 11 12.95 -14.07 5.07
CA LYS A 11 12.98 -15.26 5.94
C LYS A 11 13.16 -16.55 5.12
N TYR A 12 12.49 -16.67 3.98
CA TYR A 12 12.64 -17.82 3.09
C TYR A 12 14.07 -17.92 2.56
N SER A 13 14.66 -16.80 2.13
CA SER A 13 16.06 -16.74 1.69
C SER A 13 17.03 -17.21 2.77
N ALA A 14 16.85 -16.74 4.00
CA ALA A 14 17.70 -17.12 5.13
C ALA A 14 17.52 -18.58 5.56
N ALA A 15 16.30 -19.13 5.43
CA ALA A 15 15.98 -20.49 5.87
C ALA A 15 16.38 -21.58 4.87
N GLN A 16 16.51 -21.25 3.58
CA GLN A 16 16.74 -22.21 2.51
C GLN A 16 18.11 -22.01 1.87
N LYS A 17 18.87 -23.11 1.70
CA LYS A 17 20.24 -23.08 1.15
C LYS A 17 20.37 -22.35 -0.20
N ASP A 18 19.34 -22.45 -1.05
CA ASP A 18 19.27 -21.79 -2.35
C ASP A 18 18.05 -20.85 -2.46
N GLY A 19 17.57 -20.31 -1.34
CA GLY A 19 16.33 -19.54 -1.26
C GLY A 19 16.33 -18.30 -2.17
N LEU A 20 17.37 -17.47 -2.06
CA LEU A 20 17.57 -16.30 -2.93
C LEU A 20 17.60 -16.68 -4.41
N ARG A 21 18.45 -17.66 -4.76
CA ARG A 21 18.66 -18.08 -6.15
C ARG A 21 17.38 -18.64 -6.78
N SER A 22 16.57 -19.34 -5.98
CA SER A 22 15.27 -19.85 -6.41
C SER A 22 14.30 -18.70 -6.71
N MET A 23 14.19 -17.71 -5.81
CA MET A 23 13.35 -16.54 -6.04
C MET A 23 13.82 -15.70 -7.24
N HIS A 24 15.13 -15.54 -7.41
CA HIS A 24 15.72 -14.89 -8.58
C HIS A 24 15.30 -15.59 -9.87
N ARG A 25 15.46 -16.92 -9.97
CA ARG A 25 15.08 -17.70 -11.16
C ARG A 25 13.60 -17.58 -11.51
N GLU A 26 12.74 -17.56 -10.51
CA GLU A 26 11.30 -17.40 -10.70
C GLU A 26 10.95 -16.00 -11.21
N LEU A 27 11.61 -14.98 -10.66
CA LEU A 27 11.43 -13.60 -11.13
C LEU A 27 11.96 -13.42 -12.56
N ILE A 28 13.13 -13.97 -12.89
CA ILE A 28 13.66 -13.95 -14.26
C ILE A 28 12.75 -14.72 -15.21
N SER A 29 12.21 -15.87 -14.79
CA SER A 29 11.22 -16.62 -15.58
C SER A 29 9.97 -15.79 -15.88
N ALA A 30 9.47 -15.03 -14.89
CA ALA A 30 8.35 -14.13 -15.09
C ALA A 30 8.68 -12.98 -16.07
N VAL A 31 9.87 -12.38 -15.96
CA VAL A 31 10.35 -11.37 -16.91
C VAL A 31 10.48 -11.94 -18.33
N HIS A 32 11.05 -13.14 -18.46
CA HIS A 32 11.18 -13.83 -19.74
C HIS A 32 9.80 -14.07 -20.38
N PHE A 33 8.85 -14.57 -19.59
CA PHE A 33 7.48 -14.77 -20.06
C PHE A 33 6.85 -13.46 -20.56
N LEU A 34 6.99 -12.36 -19.82
CA LEU A 34 6.47 -11.06 -20.23
C LEU A 34 7.14 -10.54 -21.52
N ILE A 35 8.46 -10.75 -21.67
CA ILE A 35 9.18 -10.43 -22.91
C ILE A 35 8.59 -11.22 -24.07
N GLN A 36 8.39 -12.53 -23.92
CA GLN A 36 7.81 -13.37 -24.98
C GLN A 36 6.40 -12.92 -25.39
N VAL A 37 5.54 -12.63 -24.40
CA VAL A 37 4.18 -12.10 -24.66
C VAL A 37 4.26 -10.82 -25.47
N LEU A 38 5.02 -9.81 -25.00
CA LEU A 38 5.14 -8.52 -25.68
C LEU A 38 5.80 -8.63 -27.07
N SER A 39 6.81 -9.48 -27.20
CA SER A 39 7.46 -9.77 -28.47
C SER A 39 6.48 -10.35 -29.49
N SER A 40 5.61 -11.26 -29.05
CA SER A 40 4.59 -11.87 -29.91
C SER A 40 3.49 -10.88 -30.33
N GLU A 41 3.06 -9.99 -29.43
CA GLU A 41 2.01 -9.00 -29.71
C GLU A 41 2.48 -7.86 -30.63
N ARG A 42 3.77 -7.51 -30.58
CA ARG A 42 4.33 -6.33 -31.25
C ARG A 42 5.24 -6.66 -32.44
N ASP A 43 5.44 -7.93 -32.77
CA ASP A 43 6.39 -8.40 -33.78
C ASP A 43 7.82 -7.86 -33.56
N VAL A 44 8.23 -7.77 -32.28
CA VAL A 44 9.59 -7.35 -31.88
C VAL A 44 10.31 -8.55 -31.33
N LYS A 45 11.37 -9.02 -32.01
CA LYS A 45 12.16 -10.14 -31.53
C LYS A 45 12.93 -9.79 -30.25
N PRO A 46 13.10 -10.72 -29.29
CA PRO A 46 13.86 -10.47 -28.06
C PRO A 46 15.28 -9.93 -28.29
N GLU A 47 15.93 -10.32 -29.39
CA GLU A 47 17.28 -9.84 -29.75
C GLU A 47 17.30 -8.35 -30.17
N HIS A 48 16.14 -7.73 -30.36
CA HIS A 48 15.98 -6.30 -30.60
C HIS A 48 15.62 -5.51 -29.32
N ILE A 49 15.66 -6.15 -28.15
CA ILE A 49 15.55 -5.48 -26.85
C ILE A 49 16.95 -5.15 -26.36
N TYR A 50 17.32 -3.88 -26.43
CA TYR A 50 18.69 -3.42 -26.19
C TYR A 50 18.98 -2.99 -24.75
N GLN A 51 17.97 -2.82 -23.90
CA GLN A 51 18.13 -2.37 -22.52
C GLN A 51 16.91 -2.75 -21.67
N ILE A 52 17.14 -3.04 -20.39
CA ILE A 52 16.09 -3.16 -19.37
C ILE A 52 16.43 -2.23 -18.21
N ILE A 53 15.42 -1.54 -17.66
CA ILE A 53 15.53 -0.85 -16.36
C ILE A 53 14.48 -1.45 -15.42
N GLY A 54 14.92 -1.97 -14.28
CA GLY A 54 14.07 -2.47 -13.21
C GLY A 54 13.83 -1.42 -12.13
N ALA A 55 12.57 -1.20 -11.77
CA ALA A 55 12.17 -0.38 -10.63
C ALA A 55 11.34 -1.24 -9.67
N GLY A 56 11.69 -1.23 -8.39
CA GLY A 56 11.02 -2.00 -7.36
C GLY A 56 11.53 -1.62 -5.98
N ASN A 57 10.85 -2.10 -4.93
CA ASN A 57 11.36 -1.94 -3.58
C ASN A 57 12.74 -2.61 -3.45
N THR A 58 13.52 -2.20 -2.46
CA THR A 58 14.92 -2.58 -2.32
C THR A 58 15.12 -4.09 -2.33
N THR A 59 14.32 -4.86 -1.58
CA THR A 59 14.39 -6.32 -1.58
C THR A 59 14.12 -6.91 -2.96
N MET A 60 13.12 -6.39 -3.69
CA MET A 60 12.81 -6.89 -5.02
C MET A 60 13.91 -6.63 -6.05
N GLN A 61 14.56 -5.47 -5.99
CA GLN A 61 15.71 -5.19 -6.86
C GLN A 61 16.89 -6.12 -6.53
N HIS A 62 17.13 -6.42 -5.25
CA HIS A 62 18.19 -7.35 -4.87
C HIS A 62 17.89 -8.79 -5.33
N ILE A 63 16.65 -9.27 -5.18
CA ILE A 63 16.22 -10.58 -5.73
C ILE A 63 16.41 -10.60 -7.25
N PHE A 64 16.00 -9.53 -7.96
CA PHE A 64 16.18 -9.42 -9.40
C PHE A 64 17.65 -9.51 -9.82
N LEU A 65 18.54 -8.86 -9.06
CA LEU A 65 19.99 -8.86 -9.30
C LEU A 65 20.72 -10.08 -8.72
N ASN A 66 19.99 -11.01 -8.07
CA ASN A 66 20.57 -12.13 -7.33
C ASN A 66 21.61 -11.69 -6.27
N LYS A 67 21.31 -10.60 -5.55
CA LYS A 67 22.11 -10.02 -4.46
C LYS A 67 21.56 -10.38 -3.09
N GLU A 68 22.41 -10.31 -2.06
CA GLU A 68 22.04 -10.72 -0.71
C GLU A 68 20.91 -9.84 -0.14
N ILE A 69 19.96 -10.46 0.57
CA ILE A 69 18.78 -9.77 1.14
C ILE A 69 18.58 -10.01 2.63
N LYS A 70 19.37 -10.89 3.25
CA LYS A 70 19.22 -11.23 4.67
C LYS A 70 19.27 -9.99 5.56
N ASP A 71 20.30 -9.16 5.37
CA ASP A 71 20.58 -8.01 6.24
C ASP A 71 19.57 -6.86 6.06
N ILE A 72 18.71 -6.90 5.03
CA ILE A 72 17.61 -5.95 4.84
C ILE A 72 16.52 -6.15 5.91
N GLY A 73 16.33 -7.40 6.37
CA GLY A 73 15.29 -7.76 7.34
C GLY A 73 15.75 -7.81 8.80
N GLU A 74 17.06 -7.66 9.06
CA GLU A 74 17.67 -7.76 10.39
C GLU A 74 18.35 -6.44 10.75
N TYR A 75 18.17 -5.95 11.99
CA TYR A 75 18.82 -4.73 12.45
C TYR A 75 20.35 -4.85 12.28
N PRO A 76 21.05 -3.87 11.67
CA PRO A 76 20.65 -2.47 11.44
C PRO A 76 20.03 -2.18 10.05
N TYR A 77 19.40 -3.17 9.41
CA TYR A 77 18.58 -3.03 8.19
C TYR A 77 19.38 -2.50 7.00
N GLN A 78 20.40 -3.26 6.60
CA GLN A 78 21.35 -2.85 5.57
C GLN A 78 21.10 -3.60 4.26
N ALA A 79 21.07 -2.83 3.17
CA ALA A 79 21.07 -3.37 1.81
C ALA A 79 22.50 -3.46 1.29
N GLU A 80 22.80 -4.46 0.47
CA GLU A 80 24.12 -4.62 -0.18
C GLU A 80 24.49 -3.40 -1.02
N THR A 81 23.48 -2.78 -1.66
CA THR A 81 23.63 -1.55 -2.43
C THR A 81 22.36 -0.72 -2.42
N LEU A 82 22.52 0.60 -2.39
CA LEU A 82 21.45 1.59 -2.60
C LEU A 82 21.68 2.43 -3.88
N ASP A 83 22.88 2.37 -4.47
CA ASP A 83 23.17 3.05 -5.74
C ASP A 83 22.68 2.21 -6.94
N ILE A 84 22.71 2.84 -8.12
CA ILE A 84 22.41 2.16 -9.40
C ILE A 84 23.34 0.98 -9.59
N VAL A 85 22.74 -0.19 -9.87
CA VAL A 85 23.47 -1.35 -10.36
C VAL A 85 23.23 -1.48 -11.85
N THR A 86 24.32 -1.64 -12.61
CA THR A 86 24.29 -2.00 -14.03
C THR A 86 24.97 -3.35 -14.22
N THR A 87 24.27 -4.29 -14.83
CA THR A 87 24.76 -5.62 -15.21
C THR A 87 24.41 -5.88 -16.68
N ARG A 88 24.80 -7.04 -17.21
CA ARG A 88 24.40 -7.49 -18.55
C ARG A 88 23.25 -8.48 -18.46
N ALA A 89 22.36 -8.45 -19.44
CA ALA A 89 21.23 -9.38 -19.51
C ALA A 89 21.65 -10.86 -19.36
N GLN A 90 22.77 -11.26 -19.97
CA GLN A 90 23.24 -12.65 -19.88
C GLN A 90 23.70 -13.04 -18.48
N GLU A 91 24.14 -12.10 -17.64
CA GLU A 91 24.51 -12.38 -16.23
C GLU A 91 23.28 -12.70 -15.38
N LEU A 92 22.12 -12.17 -15.79
CA LEU A 92 20.81 -12.46 -15.17
C LEU A 92 20.05 -13.59 -15.89
N SER A 93 20.67 -14.27 -16.85
CA SER A 93 20.03 -15.30 -17.69
C SER A 93 18.80 -14.80 -18.47
N LEU A 94 18.86 -13.55 -18.96
CA LEU A 94 17.85 -12.97 -19.85
C LEU A 94 18.28 -13.08 -21.32
N ASP A 95 17.44 -13.71 -22.13
CA ASP A 95 17.68 -13.96 -23.56
C ASP A 95 17.19 -12.78 -24.42
N ILE A 96 17.93 -11.67 -24.37
CA ILE A 96 17.72 -10.47 -25.20
C ILE A 96 19.01 -10.12 -25.97
N ALA A 97 19.11 -8.90 -26.52
CA ALA A 97 20.26 -8.48 -27.30
C ALA A 97 21.59 -8.73 -26.55
N VAL A 98 22.61 -9.16 -27.30
CA VAL A 98 23.94 -9.44 -26.74
C VAL A 98 24.51 -8.17 -26.10
N ASN A 99 24.97 -8.28 -24.85
CA ASN A 99 25.50 -7.18 -24.03
C ASN A 99 24.46 -6.10 -23.66
N ALA A 100 23.16 -6.36 -23.79
CA ALA A 100 22.12 -5.43 -23.35
C ALA A 100 22.31 -5.08 -21.85
N PRO A 101 22.48 -3.80 -21.49
CA PRO A 101 22.54 -3.40 -20.09
C PRO A 101 21.18 -3.62 -19.40
N VAL A 102 21.26 -4.14 -18.19
CA VAL A 102 20.16 -4.20 -17.24
C VAL A 102 20.52 -3.31 -16.07
N MET A 103 19.70 -2.29 -15.82
CA MET A 103 19.91 -1.32 -14.75
C MET A 103 18.82 -1.41 -13.70
N THR A 104 19.11 -1.02 -12.47
CA THR A 104 18.10 -0.80 -11.42
C THR A 104 18.14 0.63 -10.92
N PHE A 105 17.00 1.13 -10.44
CA PHE A 105 16.94 2.46 -9.83
C PHE A 105 17.73 2.50 -8.51
N PRO A 106 18.31 3.66 -8.14
CA PRO A 106 18.84 3.82 -6.80
C PRO A 106 17.70 3.77 -5.77
N CYS A 107 17.99 3.26 -4.58
CA CYS A 107 17.07 3.17 -3.46
C CYS A 107 17.34 4.29 -2.44
N ILE A 108 16.31 4.70 -1.69
CA ILE A 108 16.46 5.66 -0.58
C ILE A 108 16.97 4.94 0.67
N SER A 109 16.46 3.73 0.94
CA SER A 109 16.82 2.93 2.12
C SER A 109 16.55 1.44 1.89
N ALA A 110 16.76 0.61 2.92
CA ALA A 110 16.36 -0.80 2.92
C ALA A 110 14.85 -1.02 2.71
N TYR A 111 14.01 -0.03 3.05
CA TYR A 111 12.54 -0.14 3.01
C TYR A 111 11.86 0.76 1.99
N VAL A 112 12.58 1.73 1.44
CA VAL A 112 12.08 2.64 0.41
C VAL A 112 12.98 2.50 -0.81
N GLY A 113 12.48 1.81 -1.83
CA GLY A 113 13.29 1.38 -2.96
C GLY A 113 13.21 2.27 -4.19
N GLY A 114 13.67 1.70 -5.30
CA GLY A 114 13.75 2.35 -6.59
C GLY A 114 12.39 2.55 -7.26
N ASP A 115 11.35 1.83 -6.84
CA ASP A 115 9.95 2.08 -7.22
C ASP A 115 9.48 3.48 -6.81
N ILE A 116 9.79 3.91 -5.59
CA ILE A 116 9.42 5.24 -5.11
C ILE A 116 10.25 6.32 -5.77
N VAL A 117 11.55 6.09 -5.96
CA VAL A 117 12.39 7.01 -6.71
C VAL A 117 11.90 7.16 -8.16
N SER A 118 11.53 6.05 -8.79
CA SER A 118 10.93 6.02 -10.13
C SER A 118 9.59 6.76 -10.16
N GLY A 119 8.69 6.51 -9.20
CA GLY A 119 7.41 7.19 -9.09
C GLY A 119 7.54 8.69 -8.88
N LEU A 120 8.51 9.13 -8.08
CA LEU A 120 8.86 10.54 -7.90
C LEU A 120 9.43 11.18 -9.17
N LEU A 121 10.07 10.41 -10.06
CA LEU A 121 10.49 10.89 -11.38
C LEU A 121 9.34 10.95 -12.40
N ALA A 122 8.28 10.17 -12.20
CA ALA A 122 7.09 10.19 -13.03
C ALA A 122 6.26 11.48 -12.85
N ILE A 123 6.45 12.20 -11.75
CA ILE A 123 5.74 13.45 -11.45
C ILE A 123 6.65 14.67 -11.63
N ASP A 124 6.08 15.80 -12.02
CA ASP A 124 6.82 17.06 -12.12
C ASP A 124 6.92 17.74 -10.75
N ILE A 125 7.83 17.23 -9.90
CA ILE A 125 8.07 17.72 -8.53
C ILE A 125 8.27 19.24 -8.50
N LYS A 126 8.92 19.83 -9.51
CA LYS A 126 9.24 21.27 -9.53
C LYS A 126 8.01 22.14 -9.70
N SER A 127 6.97 21.60 -10.33
CA SER A 127 5.69 22.29 -10.54
C SER A 127 4.70 22.12 -9.40
N LEU A 128 4.98 21.22 -8.45
CA LEU A 128 4.03 20.90 -7.37
C LEU A 128 3.93 22.04 -6.36
N GLU A 129 2.70 22.36 -5.98
CA GLU A 129 2.47 23.13 -4.78
C GLU A 129 2.78 22.26 -3.56
N THR A 130 3.79 22.68 -2.78
CA THR A 130 4.20 22.02 -1.54
C THR A 130 3.59 22.71 -0.32
N PRO A 131 3.32 22.00 0.80
CA PRO A 131 3.61 20.58 1.04
C PRO A 131 2.74 19.64 0.19
N ALA A 132 3.38 18.66 -0.43
CA ALA A 132 2.73 17.66 -1.27
C ALA A 132 2.97 16.25 -0.72
N LEU A 133 1.96 15.40 -0.80
CA LEU A 133 2.03 14.02 -0.35
C LEU A 133 1.97 13.11 -1.58
N PHE A 134 2.99 12.29 -1.78
CA PHE A 134 2.98 11.19 -2.74
C PHE A 134 2.80 9.87 -1.98
N LEU A 135 1.86 9.05 -2.42
CA LEU A 135 1.52 7.78 -1.82
C LEU A 135 1.59 6.72 -2.91
N ASP A 136 2.42 5.70 -2.73
CA ASP A 136 2.33 4.47 -3.52
C ASP A 136 1.70 3.41 -2.63
N ILE A 137 0.50 2.98 -2.98
CA ILE A 137 -0.23 2.01 -2.18
C ILE A 137 -0.33 0.71 -2.98
N GLY A 138 0.41 -0.27 -2.51
CA GLY A 138 0.30 -1.66 -2.92
C GLY A 138 0.40 -2.56 -1.69
N THR A 139 1.14 -3.65 -1.81
CA THR A 139 1.46 -4.56 -0.70
C THR A 139 2.12 -3.80 0.46
N ASN A 140 2.95 -2.82 0.14
CA ASN A 140 3.44 -1.82 1.08
C ASN A 140 2.68 -0.50 0.87
N GLY A 141 2.62 0.32 1.90
CA GLY A 141 2.21 1.71 1.80
C GLY A 141 3.44 2.60 1.86
N GLU A 142 4.00 2.98 0.73
CA GLU A 142 5.09 3.93 0.67
C GLU A 142 4.57 5.37 0.60
N ILE A 143 5.23 6.24 1.36
CA ILE A 143 4.79 7.60 1.57
C ILE A 143 5.99 8.52 1.36
N ALA A 144 5.84 9.54 0.52
CA ALA A 144 6.83 10.59 0.35
C ALA A 144 6.18 11.96 0.56
N LEU A 145 6.56 12.64 1.64
CA LEU A 145 6.21 14.02 1.92
C LEU A 145 7.22 14.94 1.23
N ILE A 146 6.76 15.64 0.21
CA ILE A 146 7.54 16.54 -0.64
C ILE A 146 7.40 17.96 -0.10
N LEU A 147 8.53 18.52 0.33
CA LEU A 147 8.66 19.89 0.78
C LEU A 147 9.50 20.68 -0.22
N LYS A 148 9.56 22.00 -0.04
CA LYS A 148 10.28 22.90 -0.94
C LYS A 148 11.74 22.51 -1.18
N ASP A 149 12.42 22.08 -0.12
CA ASP A 149 13.88 21.82 -0.13
C ASP A 149 14.27 20.36 0.12
N THR A 150 13.31 19.49 0.47
CA THR A 150 13.59 18.10 0.84
C THR A 150 12.40 17.20 0.59
N ILE A 151 12.67 15.90 0.45
CA ILE A 151 11.67 14.84 0.44
C ILE A 151 11.87 14.00 1.70
N ILE A 152 10.79 13.62 2.36
CA ILE A 152 10.82 12.74 3.53
C ILE A 152 10.00 11.51 3.18
N ALA A 153 10.66 10.36 3.09
CA ALA A 153 10.06 9.12 2.66
C ALA A 153 9.93 8.12 3.81
N SER A 154 8.95 7.25 3.70
CA SER A 154 8.69 6.17 4.64
C SER A 154 7.95 5.02 3.95
N SER A 155 7.90 3.89 4.63
CA SER A 155 7.14 2.71 4.19
C SER A 155 6.45 2.06 5.38
N THR A 156 5.26 1.53 5.17
CA THR A 156 4.49 0.79 6.16
C THR A 156 3.94 -0.50 5.55
N ALA A 157 3.76 -1.54 6.38
CA ALA A 157 3.08 -2.76 5.96
C ALA A 157 1.56 -2.49 5.86
N ALA A 158 1.07 -2.23 4.65
CA ALA A 158 -0.36 -2.04 4.40
C ALA A 158 -1.06 -3.37 4.07
N GLY A 159 -0.37 -4.30 3.41
CA GLY A 159 -0.95 -5.53 2.87
C GLY A 159 -1.65 -5.30 1.53
N PRO A 160 -1.81 -6.34 0.70
CA PRO A 160 -2.18 -6.18 -0.71
C PRO A 160 -3.71 -6.10 -0.93
N CYS A 161 -4.49 -5.74 0.08
CA CYS A 161 -5.97 -5.78 -0.02
C CYS A 161 -6.50 -4.86 -1.10
N PHE A 162 -5.88 -3.69 -1.27
CA PHE A 162 -6.24 -2.72 -2.29
C PHE A 162 -5.74 -3.09 -3.70
N GLU A 163 -4.92 -4.14 -3.84
CA GLU A 163 -4.63 -4.77 -5.13
C GLU A 163 -5.65 -5.88 -5.46
N GLY A 164 -6.70 -6.03 -4.66
CA GLY A 164 -7.70 -7.09 -4.75
C GLY A 164 -7.20 -8.45 -4.26
N MET A 165 -6.00 -8.53 -3.67
CA MET A 165 -5.46 -9.77 -3.14
C MET A 165 -5.90 -9.98 -1.69
N THR A 166 -5.95 -11.22 -1.21
CA THR A 166 -6.34 -11.56 0.18
C THR A 166 -7.75 -11.14 0.60
N ILE A 167 -8.58 -10.74 -0.37
CA ILE A 167 -10.00 -10.42 -0.20
C ILE A 167 -10.83 -11.54 -0.82
N SER A 168 -11.87 -12.00 -0.12
CA SER A 168 -12.62 -13.21 -0.45
C SER A 168 -13.20 -13.22 -1.89
N SER A 169 -13.69 -12.06 -2.35
CA SER A 169 -14.12 -11.85 -3.75
C SER A 169 -13.23 -10.83 -4.46
N GLY A 170 -12.01 -10.61 -3.97
CA GLY A 170 -11.06 -9.65 -4.54
C GLY A 170 -10.43 -10.16 -5.84
N MET A 171 -10.19 -9.23 -6.76
CA MET A 171 -9.42 -9.49 -7.97
C MET A 171 -8.66 -8.22 -8.41
N ARG A 172 -7.65 -8.39 -9.26
CA ARG A 172 -6.97 -7.24 -9.89
C ARG A 172 -7.94 -6.49 -10.79
N ALA A 173 -7.69 -5.19 -10.99
CA ALA A 173 -8.43 -4.39 -11.96
C ALA A 173 -8.26 -4.97 -13.37
N GLY A 174 -9.37 -5.32 -14.00
CA GLY A 174 -9.44 -6.00 -15.29
C GLY A 174 -10.89 -6.37 -15.61
N GLU A 175 -11.12 -6.95 -16.79
CA GLU A 175 -12.47 -7.32 -17.26
C GLU A 175 -13.23 -8.14 -16.20
N GLY A 176 -14.47 -7.74 -15.91
CA GLY A 176 -15.33 -8.36 -14.89
C GLY A 176 -15.09 -7.90 -13.45
N ALA A 177 -14.11 -7.03 -13.18
CA ALA A 177 -13.92 -6.46 -11.85
C ALA A 177 -14.88 -5.28 -11.59
N ILE A 178 -15.56 -5.30 -10.44
CA ILE A 178 -16.32 -4.15 -9.94
C ILE A 178 -15.35 -3.05 -9.53
N GLU A 179 -15.43 -1.90 -10.19
CA GLU A 179 -14.57 -0.74 -9.95
C GLU A 179 -15.24 0.43 -9.24
N HIS A 180 -16.58 0.50 -9.28
CA HIS A 180 -17.36 1.48 -8.55
C HIS A 180 -18.57 0.82 -7.87
N VAL A 181 -18.86 1.24 -6.63
CA VAL A 181 -20.02 0.80 -5.85
C VAL A 181 -20.70 2.02 -5.24
N GLY A 182 -22.02 2.15 -5.44
CA GLY A 182 -22.84 3.17 -4.78
C GLY A 182 -24.00 2.55 -4.02
N PHE A 183 -24.56 3.28 -3.05
CA PHE A 183 -25.76 2.86 -2.30
C PHE A 183 -26.88 3.89 -2.50
N ASP A 184 -27.95 3.49 -3.20
CA ASP A 184 -29.13 4.32 -3.49
C ASP A 184 -30.44 3.50 -3.46
N GLU A 185 -31.33 3.65 -4.47
CA GLU A 185 -32.52 2.80 -4.58
C GLU A 185 -32.17 1.35 -4.97
N GLU A 186 -31.05 1.16 -5.67
CA GLU A 186 -30.38 -0.13 -5.84
C GLU A 186 -28.90 0.03 -5.49
N ILE A 187 -28.10 -1.04 -5.59
CA ILE A 187 -26.65 -0.93 -5.48
C ILE A 187 -26.12 -0.79 -6.91
N PRO A 188 -25.92 0.44 -7.44
CA PRO A 188 -25.26 0.61 -8.72
C PRO A 188 -23.83 0.06 -8.65
N LEU A 189 -23.48 -0.73 -9.65
CA LEU A 189 -22.15 -1.30 -9.84
C LEU A 189 -21.64 -0.91 -11.22
N GLU A 190 -20.40 -0.44 -11.28
CA GLU A 190 -19.67 -0.30 -12.54
C GLU A 190 -18.64 -1.43 -12.62
N VAL A 191 -18.63 -2.14 -13.74
CA VAL A 191 -17.78 -3.30 -13.99
C VAL A 191 -16.88 -2.99 -15.18
N ILE A 192 -15.58 -3.17 -15.03
CA ILE A 192 -14.60 -2.97 -16.11
C ILE A 192 -14.93 -3.91 -17.27
N GLY A 193 -15.08 -3.35 -18.47
CA GLY A 193 -15.50 -4.10 -19.66
C GLY A 193 -17.00 -4.39 -19.74
N GLY A 194 -17.77 -4.00 -18.71
CA GLY A 194 -19.19 -4.33 -18.59
C GLY A 194 -19.46 -5.78 -18.19
N GLY A 195 -20.71 -6.23 -18.36
CA GLY A 195 -21.09 -7.62 -18.12
C GLY A 195 -21.33 -8.00 -16.65
N GLN A 196 -21.20 -9.29 -16.34
CA GLN A 196 -21.42 -9.81 -14.98
C GLN A 196 -20.15 -9.69 -14.13
N PRO A 197 -20.27 -9.28 -12.86
CA PRO A 197 -19.12 -9.13 -12.00
C PRO A 197 -18.53 -10.48 -11.56
N GLY A 198 -17.23 -10.65 -11.79
CA GLY A 198 -16.42 -11.79 -11.35
C GLY A 198 -15.73 -11.57 -10.00
N GLY A 199 -15.60 -10.32 -9.56
CA GLY A 199 -14.94 -9.94 -8.31
C GLY A 199 -14.89 -8.43 -8.11
N ILE A 200 -14.17 -7.98 -7.10
CA ILE A 200 -14.02 -6.57 -6.73
C ILE A 200 -12.55 -6.14 -6.78
N CYS A 201 -12.24 -5.03 -7.48
CA CYS A 201 -10.90 -4.47 -7.47
C CYS A 201 -10.71 -3.46 -6.32
N GLY A 202 -9.52 -2.86 -6.22
CA GLY A 202 -9.17 -1.95 -5.13
C GLY A 202 -10.10 -0.75 -4.99
N SER A 203 -10.43 -0.09 -6.10
CA SER A 203 -11.34 1.06 -6.11
C SER A 203 -12.75 0.67 -5.68
N GLY A 204 -13.29 -0.42 -6.24
CA GLY A 204 -14.60 -0.94 -5.85
C GLY A 204 -14.65 -1.35 -4.38
N LEU A 205 -13.58 -1.93 -3.85
CA LEU A 205 -13.46 -2.29 -2.44
C LEU A 205 -13.49 -1.06 -1.53
N LEU A 206 -12.77 -0.01 -1.91
CA LEU A 206 -12.75 1.25 -1.17
C LEU A 206 -14.15 1.88 -1.11
N ASP A 207 -14.84 1.93 -2.26
CA ASP A 207 -16.20 2.44 -2.35
C ASP A 207 -17.19 1.61 -1.54
N LEU A 208 -17.14 0.28 -1.68
CA LEU A 208 -18.01 -0.61 -0.92
C LEU A 208 -17.83 -0.42 0.59
N VAL A 209 -16.59 -0.40 1.08
CA VAL A 209 -16.34 -0.22 2.52
C VAL A 209 -16.79 1.17 2.99
N SER A 210 -16.53 2.21 2.20
CA SER A 210 -17.02 3.57 2.47
C SER A 210 -18.55 3.60 2.62
N GLU A 211 -19.27 2.98 1.69
CA GLU A 211 -20.72 2.92 1.70
C GLU A 211 -21.29 2.09 2.85
N LEU A 212 -20.62 0.98 3.20
CA LEU A 212 -20.99 0.16 4.35
C LEU A 212 -20.82 0.87 5.68
N VAL A 213 -19.75 1.66 5.82
CA VAL A 213 -19.53 2.51 7.00
C VAL A 213 -20.58 3.62 7.04
N ARG A 214 -20.78 4.34 5.92
CA ARG A 214 -21.75 5.44 5.80
C ARG A 214 -23.19 5.01 6.08
N SER A 215 -23.55 3.80 5.67
CA SER A 215 -24.88 3.22 5.93
C SER A 215 -25.03 2.59 7.32
N GLY A 216 -23.95 2.46 8.10
CA GLY A 216 -23.95 1.82 9.42
C GLY A 216 -24.06 0.29 9.40
N ILE A 217 -23.93 -0.33 8.23
CA ILE A 217 -23.83 -1.79 8.08
C ILE A 217 -22.51 -2.28 8.65
N VAL A 218 -21.46 -1.47 8.55
CA VAL A 218 -20.21 -1.60 9.29
C VAL A 218 -20.16 -0.49 10.31
N ASN A 219 -19.92 -0.82 11.58
CA ASN A 219 -19.74 0.19 12.62
C ASN A 219 -18.31 0.77 12.62
N ALA A 220 -18.06 1.82 13.42
CA ALA A 220 -16.74 2.46 13.50
C ALA A 220 -15.59 1.51 13.90
N ARG A 221 -15.88 0.38 14.58
CA ARG A 221 -14.87 -0.65 14.91
C ARG A 221 -14.65 -1.67 13.80
N GLY A 222 -15.32 -1.52 12.67
CA GLY A 222 -15.23 -2.41 11.51
C GLY A 222 -16.09 -3.66 11.61
N ARG A 223 -17.03 -3.74 12.55
CA ARG A 223 -17.90 -4.91 12.69
C ARG A 223 -19.13 -4.80 11.81
N LEU A 224 -19.37 -5.81 10.96
CA LEU A 224 -20.60 -5.99 10.22
C LEU A 224 -21.77 -6.23 11.18
N GLN A 225 -22.92 -5.61 10.91
CA GLN A 225 -24.16 -5.86 11.65
C GLN A 225 -24.59 -7.33 11.54
N SER A 226 -25.39 -7.80 12.50
CA SER A 226 -25.98 -9.14 12.43
C SER A 226 -27.05 -9.17 11.33
N PRO A 227 -27.23 -10.29 10.60
CA PRO A 227 -28.42 -10.48 9.79
C PRO A 227 -29.68 -10.45 10.66
N ASP A 228 -30.83 -10.12 10.08
CA ASP A 228 -32.10 -10.18 10.80
C ASP A 228 -32.43 -11.65 11.13
N ASN A 229 -32.56 -11.97 12.41
CA ASN A 229 -32.89 -13.30 12.95
C ASN A 229 -34.33 -13.73 12.58
N LYS A 230 -34.62 -13.97 11.30
CA LYS A 230 -35.87 -14.62 10.88
C LYS A 230 -35.71 -16.07 10.44
N ASN A 231 -34.51 -16.65 10.43
CA ASN A 231 -34.33 -18.08 10.16
C ASN A 231 -33.06 -18.65 10.79
N THR A 232 -33.04 -18.81 12.12
CA THR A 232 -32.13 -19.79 12.74
C THR A 232 -32.65 -20.22 14.11
N THR A 233 -33.30 -21.38 14.14
CA THR A 233 -33.59 -22.15 15.35
C THR A 233 -32.31 -22.85 15.79
N ALA A 234 -31.70 -22.44 16.90
CA ALA A 234 -30.77 -23.28 17.66
C ALA A 234 -30.58 -22.75 19.07
N GLN A 235 -30.62 -23.67 20.01
CA GLN A 235 -30.70 -23.48 21.46
C GLN A 235 -29.41 -22.89 22.04
N GLN A 236 -29.61 -21.95 22.97
CA GLN A 236 -28.57 -21.40 23.84
C GLN A 236 -28.12 -22.44 24.86
N THR A 237 -26.80 -22.54 25.05
CA THR A 237 -26.22 -22.76 26.39
C THR A 237 -25.09 -21.77 26.61
N VAL A 238 -25.27 -20.99 27.66
CA VAL A 238 -24.42 -19.89 28.13
C VAL A 238 -23.34 -20.46 29.04
N THR A 239 -22.09 -20.01 28.89
CA THR A 239 -21.17 -19.83 30.03
C THR A 239 -20.20 -18.68 29.74
N THR A 240 -20.12 -17.74 30.68
CA THR A 240 -19.26 -16.55 30.72
C THR A 240 -18.01 -16.78 31.60
N PRO A 241 -16.99 -15.90 31.53
CA PRO A 241 -15.57 -16.23 31.68
C PRO A 241 -14.96 -15.87 33.06
N PHE A 242 -13.70 -16.29 33.27
CA PHE A 242 -12.83 -15.85 34.37
C PHE A 242 -11.52 -15.24 33.85
N LEU A 243 -11.11 -14.11 34.44
CA LEU A 243 -9.78 -13.45 34.37
C LEU A 243 -9.03 -13.68 35.70
N PRO A 244 -7.69 -13.62 35.69
CA PRO A 244 -6.92 -12.57 36.40
C PRO A 244 -5.69 -12.11 35.54
N GLY A 245 -4.93 -11.03 35.76
CA GLY A 245 -4.73 -10.08 36.85
C GLY A 245 -3.22 -9.80 37.02
N ASP A 246 -2.76 -8.62 36.57
CA ASP A 246 -1.69 -7.71 37.08
C ASP A 246 -0.15 -7.97 37.12
N ASN A 247 0.55 -6.87 36.76
CA ASN A 247 1.81 -6.23 37.26
C ASN A 247 3.23 -6.70 36.88
N SER A 248 4.03 -5.81 36.25
CA SER A 248 5.00 -4.90 36.93
C SER A 248 6.02 -4.25 35.96
N ALA A 249 6.58 -3.11 36.40
CA ALA A 249 7.40 -2.15 35.67
C ALA A 249 8.92 -2.33 35.87
N ASN A 250 9.76 -1.69 35.02
CA ASN A 250 10.98 -1.01 35.45
C ASN A 250 11.61 -0.12 34.36
N GLU A 251 12.10 1.06 34.79
CA GLU A 251 12.83 2.09 34.06
C GLU A 251 14.35 1.84 34.05
N HIS A 252 15.09 2.41 33.09
CA HIS A 252 16.40 3.05 33.32
C HIS A 252 16.84 3.95 32.14
N SER A 253 17.44 5.08 32.48
CA SER A 253 17.92 6.18 31.62
C SER A 253 19.46 6.21 31.49
N LEU A 254 20.01 6.77 30.39
CA LEU A 254 21.00 7.88 30.36
C LEU A 254 21.58 8.16 28.96
N SER A 255 22.10 9.39 28.82
CA SER A 255 22.30 10.26 27.64
C SER A 255 23.67 10.20 26.94
N THR A 256 23.77 10.69 25.68
CA THR A 256 24.46 11.95 25.26
C THR A 256 24.60 12.08 23.72
N SER A 257 24.77 13.32 23.24
CA SER A 257 24.59 13.88 21.87
C SER A 257 25.93 14.31 21.18
N PRO A 258 25.99 15.10 20.07
CA PRO A 258 25.09 15.32 18.91
C PRO A 258 25.79 15.36 17.51
N SER A 259 25.00 15.32 16.41
CA SER A 259 25.24 16.16 15.21
C SER A 259 23.93 16.39 14.43
N LYS A 260 23.69 17.65 14.02
CA LYS A 260 22.39 18.21 13.59
C LYS A 260 21.92 17.74 12.20
N SER A 261 20.80 17.03 12.18
CA SER A 261 19.87 16.83 11.06
C SER A 261 18.49 17.38 11.47
N LEU A 262 17.64 17.83 10.54
CA LEU A 262 16.25 18.23 10.80
C LEU A 262 15.44 17.12 11.53
N LEU A 263 15.91 15.86 11.47
CA LEU A 263 15.38 14.68 12.14
C LEU A 263 16.10 14.30 13.46
N SER A 264 17.17 15.00 13.84
CA SER A 264 18.07 14.60 14.95
C SER A 264 17.60 14.97 16.36
N SER A 265 16.48 15.68 16.49
CA SER A 265 15.87 15.87 17.79
C SER A 265 14.87 14.76 18.02
N SER A 266 15.03 14.01 19.11
CA SER A 266 13.98 13.30 19.85
C SER A 266 12.90 14.27 20.33
N LYS A 267 12.35 15.07 19.41
CA LYS A 267 11.15 15.84 19.64
C LYS A 267 10.06 14.79 19.76
N VAL A 268 9.64 14.56 21.00
CA VAL A 268 8.37 13.93 21.32
C VAL A 268 7.37 14.50 20.33
N ILE A 269 6.81 13.63 19.48
CA ILE A 269 5.78 14.06 18.55
C ILE A 269 4.69 14.68 19.41
N PRO A 270 4.34 15.98 19.24
CA PRO A 270 3.26 16.56 20.02
C PRO A 270 2.03 15.67 19.88
N PRO A 271 1.20 15.51 20.93
CA PRO A 271 0.09 14.58 20.90
C PRO A 271 -0.67 14.79 19.61
N ILE A 272 -0.61 13.78 18.72
CA ILE A 272 -1.32 13.83 17.45
C ILE A 272 -2.77 13.82 17.88
N LYS A 273 -3.41 15.00 17.91
CA LYS A 273 -4.86 15.10 17.99
C LYS A 273 -5.32 14.37 16.75
N GLY A 274 -5.76 13.12 16.92
CA GLY A 274 -6.21 12.31 15.79
C GLY A 274 -7.14 13.16 14.95
N GLY A 275 -6.93 13.15 13.63
CA GLY A 275 -7.93 13.74 12.77
C GLY A 275 -9.26 13.05 13.07
N GLU A 276 -10.30 13.83 13.35
CA GLU A 276 -11.70 13.37 13.41
C GLU A 276 -12.19 12.91 12.01
N GLY A 277 -11.32 12.29 11.20
CA GLY A 277 -11.47 12.06 9.77
C GLY A 277 -11.91 10.64 9.43
N GLY A 278 -12.60 9.99 10.35
CA GLY A 278 -13.55 8.93 10.02
C GLY A 278 -14.94 9.52 9.79
N CYS A 279 -15.93 8.72 9.41
CA CYS A 279 -17.30 9.18 9.19
C CYS A 279 -17.86 9.87 10.47
N LYS A 280 -17.63 11.20 10.63
CA LYS A 280 -18.08 12.02 11.76
C LYS A 280 -19.58 11.92 11.90
N ASP A 281 -20.08 11.05 12.76
CA ASP A 281 -21.45 11.06 13.30
C ASP A 281 -22.50 11.57 12.30
N ARG A 282 -22.37 11.18 11.01
CA ARG A 282 -23.30 11.55 9.97
C ARG A 282 -24.38 10.53 10.19
N GLY A 283 -25.33 10.91 11.05
CA GLY A 283 -26.30 10.01 11.67
C GLY A 283 -26.62 8.85 10.74
N THR A 284 -26.37 7.63 11.23
CA THR A 284 -26.58 6.37 10.51
C THR A 284 -27.75 6.54 9.56
N ASN A 285 -27.55 6.36 8.26
CA ASN A 285 -28.66 6.46 7.33
C ASN A 285 -29.57 5.25 7.56
N GLU A 286 -30.48 5.36 8.53
CA GLU A 286 -31.34 4.28 9.00
C GLU A 286 -32.16 3.68 7.86
N LYS A 287 -32.55 4.51 6.87
CA LYS A 287 -33.23 4.05 5.67
C LYS A 287 -32.36 3.07 4.88
N LEU A 288 -31.10 3.42 4.60
CA LEU A 288 -30.16 2.54 3.89
C LEU A 288 -29.79 1.31 4.72
N LEU A 289 -29.57 1.48 6.03
CA LEU A 289 -29.28 0.37 6.95
C LEU A 289 -30.38 -0.69 6.89
N GLN A 290 -31.64 -0.31 7.13
CA GLN A 290 -32.75 -1.27 7.15
C GLN A 290 -32.94 -1.93 5.79
N LYS A 291 -32.75 -1.17 4.70
CA LYS A 291 -32.89 -1.69 3.34
C LYS A 291 -31.87 -2.77 3.00
N TYR A 292 -30.61 -2.57 3.34
CA TYR A 292 -29.51 -3.45 2.96
C TYR A 292 -29.14 -4.48 4.03
N LYS A 293 -29.81 -4.48 5.19
CA LYS A 293 -29.72 -5.61 6.14
C LYS A 293 -30.04 -6.96 5.52
N LYS A 294 -30.95 -7.01 4.54
CA LYS A 294 -31.28 -8.24 3.78
C LYS A 294 -30.06 -8.84 3.05
N ASN A 295 -29.03 -8.04 2.78
CA ASN A 295 -27.79 -8.47 2.14
C ASN A 295 -26.80 -9.10 3.14
N LEU A 296 -27.04 -8.98 4.45
CA LEU A 296 -26.22 -9.61 5.47
C LEU A 296 -26.59 -11.09 5.59
N PHE A 297 -25.58 -11.94 5.73
CA PHE A 297 -25.75 -13.36 5.99
C PHE A 297 -24.59 -13.92 6.80
N GLU A 298 -24.76 -15.11 7.36
CA GLU A 298 -23.70 -15.84 8.04
C GLU A 298 -23.29 -17.08 7.23
N LYS A 299 -21.98 -17.31 7.16
CA LYS A 299 -21.38 -18.51 6.55
C LYS A 299 -20.22 -18.94 7.44
N ASN A 300 -20.23 -20.19 7.90
CA ASN A 300 -19.21 -20.75 8.80
C ASN A 300 -18.96 -19.89 10.07
N GLY A 301 -20.03 -19.35 10.66
CA GLY A 301 -19.95 -18.49 11.85
C GLY A 301 -19.34 -17.10 11.62
N LYS A 302 -19.07 -16.73 10.36
CA LYS A 302 -18.59 -15.39 9.97
C LYS A 302 -19.70 -14.62 9.28
N ARG A 303 -19.72 -13.30 9.49
CA ARG A 303 -20.66 -12.38 8.84
C ARG A 303 -20.14 -11.99 7.47
N HIS A 304 -21.08 -11.88 6.54
CA HIS A 304 -20.82 -11.45 5.17
C HIS A 304 -21.86 -10.42 4.74
N PHE A 305 -21.47 -9.58 3.78
CA PHE A 305 -22.34 -8.69 3.04
C PHE A 305 -22.35 -9.12 1.57
N ARG A 306 -23.53 -9.45 1.04
CA ARG A 306 -23.72 -9.86 -0.35
C ARG A 306 -23.89 -8.64 -1.25
N LEU A 307 -23.06 -8.54 -2.29
CA LEU A 307 -23.19 -7.51 -3.31
C LEU A 307 -23.98 -8.04 -4.52
N THR A 308 -23.64 -9.24 -4.97
CA THR A 308 -24.35 -10.00 -6.01
C THR A 308 -24.44 -11.47 -5.60
N ASP A 309 -25.05 -12.33 -6.44
CA ASP A 309 -25.12 -13.77 -6.17
C ASP A 309 -23.73 -14.44 -6.11
N THR A 310 -22.72 -13.86 -6.77
CA THR A 310 -21.36 -14.38 -6.86
C THR A 310 -20.34 -13.58 -6.04
N VAL A 311 -20.62 -12.29 -5.75
CA VAL A 311 -19.68 -11.38 -5.09
C VAL A 311 -20.19 -11.03 -3.69
N SER A 312 -19.35 -11.28 -2.68
CA SER A 312 -19.63 -10.90 -1.30
C SER A 312 -18.34 -10.56 -0.57
N ILE A 313 -18.43 -9.74 0.48
CA ILE A 313 -17.31 -9.51 1.38
C ILE A 313 -17.62 -10.08 2.76
N SER A 314 -16.57 -10.48 3.47
CA SER A 314 -16.63 -11.04 4.81
C SER A 314 -16.18 -10.03 5.86
N GLN A 315 -16.45 -10.38 7.13
CA GLN A 315 -15.89 -9.65 8.28
C GLN A 315 -14.36 -9.60 8.27
N GLU A 316 -13.69 -10.64 7.74
CA GLU A 316 -12.23 -10.66 7.64
C GLU A 316 -11.74 -9.68 6.56
N ASP A 317 -12.45 -9.59 5.44
CA ASP A 317 -12.10 -8.64 4.37
C ASP A 317 -12.18 -7.19 4.88
N ILE A 318 -13.22 -6.85 5.66
CA ILE A 318 -13.33 -5.55 6.33
C ILE A 318 -12.13 -5.32 7.27
N ARG A 319 -11.69 -6.36 7.99
CA ARG A 319 -10.56 -6.27 8.91
C ARG A 319 -9.26 -6.00 8.16
N GLN A 320 -9.03 -6.63 7.01
CA GLN A 320 -7.86 -6.37 6.16
C GLN A 320 -7.84 -4.91 5.69
N VAL A 321 -8.97 -4.36 5.26
CA VAL A 321 -9.08 -2.95 4.87
C VAL A 321 -8.77 -2.01 6.05
N GLN A 322 -9.25 -2.32 7.27
CA GLN A 322 -8.91 -1.54 8.46
C GLN A 322 -7.42 -1.53 8.77
N LEU A 323 -6.74 -2.68 8.66
CA LEU A 323 -5.31 -2.78 8.92
C LEU A 323 -4.52 -1.95 7.90
N ALA A 324 -4.84 -2.11 6.60
CA ALA A 324 -4.19 -1.39 5.53
C ALA A 324 -4.36 0.13 5.64
N LYS A 325 -5.60 0.58 5.84
CA LYS A 325 -5.90 2.01 5.94
C LYS A 325 -5.30 2.65 7.20
N ALA A 326 -5.26 1.92 8.32
CA ALA A 326 -4.64 2.39 9.55
C ALA A 326 -3.12 2.53 9.41
N ALA A 327 -2.46 1.57 8.76
CA ALA A 327 -1.03 1.63 8.47
C ALA A 327 -0.68 2.89 7.67
N ILE A 328 -1.36 3.10 6.54
CA ILE A 328 -1.14 4.25 5.66
C ILE A 328 -1.43 5.55 6.42
N ARG A 329 -2.59 5.64 7.09
CA ARG A 329 -2.98 6.83 7.82
C ARG A 329 -1.98 7.16 8.93
N ALA A 330 -1.52 6.17 9.70
CA ALA A 330 -0.53 6.37 10.75
C ALA A 330 0.80 6.89 10.21
N GLY A 331 1.28 6.33 9.09
CA GLY A 331 2.50 6.81 8.43
C GLY A 331 2.38 8.28 7.99
N VAL A 332 1.24 8.65 7.40
CA VAL A 332 0.97 10.04 6.98
C VAL A 332 0.95 10.99 8.18
N GLU A 333 0.19 10.66 9.22
CA GLU A 333 0.08 11.48 10.45
C GLU A 333 1.44 11.69 11.10
N ILE A 334 2.29 10.66 11.17
CA ILE A 334 3.62 10.75 11.77
C ILE A 334 4.56 11.62 10.93
N LEU A 335 4.53 11.49 9.60
CA LEU A 335 5.35 12.32 8.72
C LEU A 335 4.95 13.80 8.82
N LEU A 336 3.65 14.10 8.79
CA LEU A 336 3.13 15.45 8.97
C LEU A 336 3.54 16.03 10.34
N ALA A 337 3.35 15.26 11.40
CA ALA A 337 3.67 15.70 12.76
C ALA A 337 5.17 15.95 12.96
N ARG A 338 6.05 15.10 12.41
CA ARG A 338 7.51 15.31 12.45
C ARG A 338 7.94 16.58 11.74
N CYS A 339 7.24 16.96 10.68
CA CYS A 339 7.52 18.17 9.93
C CYS A 339 6.80 19.41 10.47
N ASN A 340 5.98 19.24 11.52
CA ASN A 340 5.11 20.28 12.07
C ASN A 340 4.20 20.90 10.99
N ILE A 341 3.67 20.05 10.11
CA ILE A 341 2.76 20.45 9.03
C ILE A 341 1.36 20.01 9.45
N LYS A 342 0.41 20.94 9.43
CA LYS A 342 -1.00 20.59 9.64
C LYS A 342 -1.62 20.06 8.35
N THR A 343 -2.60 19.19 8.47
CA THR A 343 -3.32 18.62 7.32
C THR A 343 -3.90 19.69 6.40
N GLU A 344 -4.37 20.82 6.94
CA GLU A 344 -4.96 21.92 6.15
C GLU A 344 -3.93 22.67 5.30
N GLU A 345 -2.65 22.50 5.61
CA GLU A 345 -1.53 23.08 4.87
C GLU A 345 -1.15 22.24 3.64
N LEU A 346 -1.55 20.96 3.58
CA LEU A 346 -1.33 20.12 2.40
C LEU A 346 -2.00 20.75 1.17
N LYS A 347 -1.21 20.90 0.11
CA LYS A 347 -1.63 21.52 -1.16
C LYS A 347 -1.89 20.49 -2.24
N THR A 348 -1.14 19.40 -2.23
CA THR A 348 -1.24 18.36 -3.25
C THR A 348 -1.18 16.98 -2.62
N ILE A 349 -2.03 16.07 -3.10
CA ILE A 349 -1.96 14.64 -2.79
C ILE A 349 -1.94 13.88 -4.12
N ILE A 350 -0.97 12.99 -4.26
CA ILE A 350 -0.74 12.16 -5.44
C ILE A 350 -0.78 10.72 -4.98
N ILE A 351 -1.70 9.93 -5.55
CA ILE A 351 -1.87 8.53 -5.20
C ILE A 351 -1.52 7.67 -6.42
N ALA A 352 -0.48 6.87 -6.28
CA ALA A 352 -0.07 5.80 -7.16
C ALA A 352 -0.54 4.45 -6.59
N GLY A 353 -0.56 3.43 -7.44
CA GLY A 353 -0.84 2.05 -7.06
C GLY A 353 -1.83 1.35 -7.99
N GLY A 354 -2.01 0.05 -7.77
CA GLY A 354 -2.80 -0.84 -8.62
C GLY A 354 -4.31 -0.90 -8.31
N PHE A 355 -4.92 0.16 -7.76
CA PHE A 355 -6.30 0.14 -7.26
C PHE A 355 -7.36 -0.10 -8.35
N GLY A 356 -7.10 0.38 -9.57
CA GLY A 356 -8.11 0.54 -10.62
C GLY A 356 -7.99 1.90 -11.29
N TYR A 357 -8.89 2.19 -12.23
CA TYR A 357 -8.79 3.40 -13.08
C TYR A 357 -9.37 4.64 -12.42
N HIS A 358 -10.23 4.47 -11.40
CA HIS A 358 -10.97 5.55 -10.76
C HIS A 358 -10.98 5.39 -9.23
N LEU A 359 -10.60 6.44 -8.50
CA LEU A 359 -10.67 6.47 -7.04
C LEU A 359 -11.51 7.67 -6.61
N ASN A 360 -12.47 7.43 -5.71
CA ASN A 360 -13.37 8.46 -5.22
C ASN A 360 -12.82 9.11 -3.95
N GLU A 361 -12.61 10.42 -3.98
CA GLU A 361 -12.15 11.20 -2.83
C GLU A 361 -13.05 11.01 -1.59
N LYS A 362 -14.38 10.93 -1.80
CA LYS A 362 -15.33 10.70 -0.71
C LYS A 362 -15.09 9.36 -0.02
N SER A 363 -14.65 8.34 -0.76
CA SER A 363 -14.37 7.02 -0.21
C SER A 363 -13.04 6.98 0.53
N ILE A 364 -12.01 7.64 -0.01
CA ILE A 364 -10.70 7.80 0.65
C ILE A 364 -10.86 8.46 2.04
N PHE A 365 -11.56 9.59 2.08
CA PHE A 365 -11.83 10.29 3.34
C PHE A 365 -12.89 9.57 4.18
N GLY A 366 -13.90 8.98 3.55
CA GLY A 366 -15.01 8.31 4.24
C GLY A 366 -14.58 7.11 5.08
N ILE A 367 -13.55 6.38 4.66
CA ILE A 367 -12.95 5.29 5.44
C ILE A 367 -11.79 5.75 6.34
N GLY A 368 -11.40 7.02 6.25
CA GLY A 368 -10.27 7.58 6.98
C GLY A 368 -8.88 7.12 6.49
N LEU A 369 -8.75 6.72 5.22
CA LEU A 369 -7.46 6.34 4.62
C LEU A 369 -6.47 7.49 4.65
N LEU A 370 -6.95 8.71 4.38
CA LEU A 370 -6.18 9.95 4.43
C LEU A 370 -6.85 10.99 5.32
N PRO A 371 -6.07 11.91 5.92
CA PRO A 371 -6.63 12.99 6.72
C PRO A 371 -7.46 13.93 5.86
N GLU A 372 -8.65 14.27 6.34
CA GLU A 372 -9.54 15.20 5.64
C GLU A 372 -8.82 16.52 5.39
N THR A 373 -8.70 16.90 4.12
CA THR A 373 -8.11 18.17 3.71
C THR A 373 -9.10 18.91 2.84
N LYS A 374 -9.27 20.21 3.13
CA LYS A 374 -10.19 21.09 2.40
C LYS A 374 -9.53 21.76 1.19
N ASN A 375 -8.20 21.76 1.15
CA ASN A 375 -7.43 22.60 0.25
C ASN A 375 -6.52 21.80 -0.70
N ALA A 376 -6.30 20.50 -0.44
CA ALA A 376 -5.38 19.74 -1.26
C ALA A 376 -6.04 19.30 -2.57
N LYS A 377 -5.33 19.50 -3.68
CA LYS A 377 -5.67 18.90 -4.96
C LYS A 377 -5.26 17.42 -4.93
N ILE A 378 -6.22 16.51 -5.14
CA ILE A 378 -5.96 15.08 -5.24
C ILE A 378 -5.79 14.70 -6.72
N SER A 379 -4.82 13.83 -6.99
CA SER A 379 -4.61 13.24 -8.32
C SER A 379 -4.18 11.79 -8.20
N PHE A 380 -4.52 11.00 -9.20
CA PHE A 380 -4.23 9.57 -9.26
C PHE A 380 -3.31 9.29 -10.44
N VAL A 381 -2.21 8.59 -10.19
CA VAL A 381 -1.12 8.37 -11.15
C VAL A 381 -0.79 6.90 -11.28
N GLY A 382 -1.79 6.07 -11.65
CA GLY A 382 -1.67 4.65 -11.99
C GLY A 382 -0.44 3.93 -11.43
N ASN A 383 0.35 3.28 -12.29
CA ASN A 383 1.64 2.70 -11.91
C ASN A 383 2.77 3.72 -12.15
N ALA A 384 3.00 4.60 -11.16
CA ALA A 384 4.04 5.62 -11.23
C ALA A 384 5.45 5.02 -11.33
N SER A 385 5.70 3.87 -10.71
CA SER A 385 6.99 3.16 -10.81
C SER A 385 7.32 2.75 -12.25
N LEU A 386 6.33 2.22 -12.99
CA LEU A 386 6.50 1.86 -14.40
C LEU A 386 6.67 3.11 -15.28
N GLU A 387 5.85 4.14 -15.08
CA GLU A 387 5.93 5.40 -15.84
C GLU A 387 7.30 6.07 -15.67
N GLY A 388 7.83 6.09 -14.44
CA GLY A 388 9.18 6.61 -14.16
C GLY A 388 10.28 5.80 -14.84
N ALA A 389 10.15 4.48 -14.90
CA ALA A 389 11.10 3.61 -15.58
C ALA A 389 11.09 3.83 -17.10
N VAL A 390 9.90 4.01 -17.69
CA VAL A 390 9.75 4.40 -19.11
C VAL A 390 10.43 5.74 -19.37
N ARG A 391 10.21 6.76 -18.53
CA ARG A 391 10.89 8.05 -18.67
C ARG A 391 12.40 7.96 -18.55
N ALA A 392 12.89 7.12 -17.66
CA ALA A 392 14.32 6.88 -17.50
C ALA A 392 14.95 6.20 -18.73
N LEU A 393 14.23 5.27 -19.37
CA LEU A 393 14.65 4.66 -20.64
C LEU A 393 14.72 5.69 -21.78
N LEU A 394 13.76 6.62 -21.83
CA LEU A 394 13.65 7.59 -22.93
C LEU A 394 14.57 8.82 -22.78
N HIS A 395 15.01 9.13 -21.57
CA HIS A 395 15.76 10.35 -21.28
C HIS A 395 17.03 10.09 -20.44
N LYS A 396 18.20 10.28 -21.06
CA LYS A 396 19.52 10.01 -20.45
C LYS A 396 19.74 10.66 -19.08
N ASN A 397 19.24 11.89 -18.88
CA ASN A 397 19.47 12.66 -17.65
C ASN A 397 18.51 12.30 -16.50
N MET A 398 17.52 11.44 -16.74
CA MET A 398 16.55 11.06 -15.70
C MET A 398 17.20 10.22 -14.61
N MET A 399 18.17 9.38 -14.97
CA MET A 399 18.85 8.54 -14.00
C MET A 399 19.71 9.37 -13.03
N ASP A 400 20.32 10.48 -13.48
CA ASP A 400 21.00 11.43 -12.59
C ASP A 400 20.04 12.10 -11.61
N ASN A 401 18.82 12.41 -12.07
CA ASN A 401 17.77 12.93 -11.20
C ASN A 401 17.30 11.87 -10.19
N ALA A 402 17.22 10.59 -10.59
CA ALA A 402 16.92 9.47 -9.70
C ALA A 402 17.94 9.42 -8.55
N VAL A 403 19.23 9.47 -8.88
CA VAL A 403 20.32 9.47 -7.90
C VAL A 403 20.22 10.68 -6.96
N ARG A 404 19.91 11.87 -7.51
CA ARG A 404 19.72 13.06 -6.68
C ARG A 404 18.56 12.89 -5.70
N ILE A 405 17.42 12.37 -6.14
CA ILE A 405 16.26 12.10 -5.28
C ILE A 405 16.66 11.10 -4.18
N ALA A 406 17.24 9.95 -4.57
CA ALA A 406 17.63 8.90 -3.64
C ALA A 406 18.60 9.39 -2.55
N ARG A 407 19.58 10.23 -2.92
CA ARG A 407 20.60 10.75 -1.99
C ARG A 407 20.14 11.91 -1.10
N THR A 408 19.16 12.69 -1.55
CA THR A 408 18.69 13.88 -0.82
C THR A 408 17.41 13.64 -0.02
N ALA A 409 16.65 12.60 -0.37
CA ALA A 409 15.51 12.18 0.43
C ALA A 409 15.96 11.68 1.81
N GLN A 410 15.19 12.06 2.83
CA GLN A 410 15.39 11.59 4.19
C GLN A 410 14.42 10.44 4.46
N VAL A 411 14.88 9.38 5.12
CA VAL A 411 14.01 8.26 5.50
C VAL A 411 13.55 8.38 6.94
N VAL A 412 12.26 8.10 7.18
CA VAL A 412 11.69 7.90 8.51
C VAL A 412 11.28 6.44 8.63
N GLU A 413 11.90 5.72 9.55
CA GLU A 413 11.58 4.31 9.81
C GLU A 413 10.47 4.20 10.86
N LEU A 414 9.24 3.93 10.41
CA LEU A 414 8.04 3.94 11.28
C LEU A 414 8.11 2.91 12.41
N SER A 415 8.74 1.76 12.19
CA SER A 415 8.93 0.71 13.21
C SER A 415 9.78 1.17 14.40
N GLN A 416 10.64 2.18 14.22
CA GLN A 416 11.47 2.74 15.29
C GLN A 416 10.80 3.91 16.02
N ILE A 417 9.56 4.22 15.67
CA ILE A 417 8.84 5.36 16.23
C ILE A 417 7.96 4.87 17.39
N PRO A 418 8.24 5.26 18.64
CA PRO A 418 7.49 4.78 19.80
C PRO A 418 5.98 4.99 19.69
N GLU A 419 5.57 6.09 19.05
CA GLU A 419 4.16 6.44 18.90
C GLU A 419 3.44 5.65 17.79
N PHE A 420 4.16 4.96 16.89
CA PHE A 420 3.57 4.33 15.70
C PHE A 420 2.46 3.35 16.04
N GLU A 421 2.67 2.45 16.99
CA GLU A 421 1.66 1.46 17.39
C GLU A 421 0.40 2.14 17.95
N SER A 422 0.57 3.16 18.79
CA SER A 422 -0.56 3.90 19.37
C SER A 422 -1.37 4.66 18.31
N VAL A 423 -0.70 5.26 17.33
CA VAL A 423 -1.33 5.93 16.20
C VAL A 423 -2.03 4.91 15.32
N PHE A 424 -1.36 3.82 14.95
CA PHE A 424 -1.94 2.73 14.18
C PHE A 424 -3.23 2.20 14.81
N ILE A 425 -3.21 1.87 16.11
CA ILE A 425 -4.39 1.37 16.82
C ILE A 425 -5.54 2.37 16.79
N ARG A 426 -5.24 3.66 16.98
CA ARG A 426 -6.23 4.74 16.90
C ARG A 426 -6.86 4.80 15.50
N GLU A 427 -6.03 4.78 14.46
CA GLU A 427 -6.46 4.91 13.06
C GLU A 427 -7.14 3.65 12.50
N MET A 428 -7.24 2.55 13.27
CA MET A 428 -8.05 1.37 12.89
C MET A 428 -9.55 1.64 12.83
N HIS A 429 -10.04 2.63 13.57
CA HIS A 429 -11.47 2.99 13.57
C HIS A 429 -11.84 3.73 12.29
N PHE A 430 -12.96 3.35 11.65
CA PHE A 430 -13.49 4.02 10.46
C PHE A 430 -14.07 5.40 10.73
#